data_AF-A0A0D7PZI7-F1
#
_entry.id   AF-A0A0D7PZI7-F1
#
_cell.length_a   1.000
_cell.length_b   1.000
_cell.length_c   1.000
_cell.angle_alpha   90.00
_cell.angle_beta   90.00
_cell.angle_gamma   90.00
#
_symmetry.space_group_name_H-M   'P 1'
#
loop_
_entity.id
_entity.type
_entity.pdbx_description
1 polymer ?
#
loop_
_entity_poly.entity_id
_entity_poly.type
_entity_poly.pdbx_seq_one_letter_code
_entity_poly.pdbx_strand_id
1 'polypeptide(L)' 'MTREQAQRLAKGDRVRWIGDDEATGLVSEINRFGVEIKWSDGLTTRPFFNDTKKIELIDQDNNRLS' A
#
# COMPACT_ATOMS: atom_id res chain seq x y z
N MET A 1 0.35 12.31 -2.12
CA MET A 1 1.71 11.78 -1.84
C MET A 1 2.77 12.56 -2.59
N THR A 2 3.84 12.93 -1.89
CA THR A 2 5.14 13.23 -2.51
C THR A 2 5.78 11.92 -2.98
N ARG A 3 6.76 12.03 -3.88
CA ARG A 3 7.51 10.91 -4.49
C ARG A 3 8.11 9.93 -3.46
N GLU A 4 8.24 10.34 -2.20
CA GLU A 4 8.89 9.59 -1.13
C GLU A 4 8.03 8.49 -0.52
N GLN A 5 6.69 8.62 -0.50
CA GLN A 5 5.82 7.60 0.10
C GLN A 5 5.66 6.37 -0.81
N ALA A 6 5.64 6.55 -2.13
CA ALA A 6 5.61 5.45 -3.10
C ALA A 6 6.92 4.64 -3.14
N GLN A 7 8.06 5.23 -2.74
CA GLN A 7 9.34 4.54 -2.64
C GLN A 7 9.48 3.66 -1.38
N ARG A 8 8.55 3.76 -0.41
CA ARG A 8 8.62 3.06 0.87
C ARG A 8 7.77 1.80 0.98
N LEU A 9 6.84 1.57 0.04
CA LEU A 9 6.04 0.35 0.05
C LEU A 9 6.93 -0.87 -0.21
N ALA A 10 6.76 -1.90 0.59
CA ALA A 10 7.39 -3.20 0.47
C ALA A 10 6.34 -4.31 0.45
N LYS A 11 6.70 -5.45 -0.16
CA LYS A 11 5.87 -6.66 -0.07
C LYS A 11 5.68 -7.03 1.41
N GLY A 12 4.44 -7.26 1.81
CA GLY A 12 4.05 -7.55 3.18
C GLY A 12 3.65 -6.33 4.00
N ASP A 13 3.78 -5.12 3.46
CA ASP A 13 3.29 -3.93 4.16
C ASP A 13 1.76 -3.91 4.20
N ARG A 14 1.24 -3.49 5.35
CA ARG A 14 -0.18 -3.20 5.53
C ARG A 14 -0.46 -1.77 5.11
N VAL A 15 -1.51 -1.62 4.32
CA VAL A 15 -1.89 -0.33 3.74
C VAL A 15 -3.37 -0.07 3.92
N ARG A 16 -3.73 1.21 3.93
CA ARG A 16 -5.11 1.71 3.93
C ARG A 16 -5.35 2.50 2.67
N TRP A 17 -6.48 2.28 2.02
CA TRP A 17 -6.96 3.14 0.95
C TRP A 17 -7.59 4.40 1.55
N ILE A 18 -7.19 5.55 1.01
CA ILE A 18 -7.69 6.89 1.35
C ILE A 18 -8.48 7.38 0.15
N GLY A 19 -9.72 6.90 0.11
CA GLY A 19 -10.76 7.36 -0.79
C GLY A 19 -12.10 7.28 -0.06
N ASP A 20 -13.18 7.42 -0.81
CA ASP A 20 -14.54 7.44 -0.24
C ASP A 20 -14.89 6.11 0.47
N ASP A 21 -14.37 4.98 -0.06
CA ASP A 21 -14.47 3.67 0.54
C ASP A 21 -13.16 3.29 1.22
N GLU A 22 -13.12 3.41 2.53
CA GLU A 22 -11.95 3.06 3.32
C GLU A 22 -11.75 1.54 3.34
N ALA A 23 -10.63 1.07 2.79
CA ALA A 23 -10.29 -0.34 2.75
C ALA A 23 -8.87 -0.58 3.29
N THR A 24 -8.67 -1.69 3.99
CA THR A 24 -7.32 -2.12 4.40
C THR A 24 -6.86 -3.30 3.58
N GLY A 25 -5.56 -3.37 3.29
CA GLY A 25 -4.99 -4.40 2.44
C GLY A 25 -3.54 -4.69 2.76
N LEU A 26 -3.01 -5.70 2.07
CA LEU A 26 -1.63 -6.16 2.16
C LEU A 26 -0.98 -6.05 0.79
N VAL A 27 0.21 -5.44 0.73
CA VAL A 27 1.01 -5.42 -0.49
C VAL A 27 1.49 -6.85 -0.80
N SER A 28 0.99 -7.43 -1.88
CA SER A 28 1.36 -8.80 -2.31
C SER A 28 2.54 -8.80 -3.28
N GLU A 29 2.66 -7.76 -4.11
CA GLU A 29 3.71 -7.63 -5.12
C GLU A 29 4.04 -6.16 -5.38
N ILE A 30 5.30 -5.91 -5.76
CA ILE A 30 5.76 -4.60 -6.27
C ILE A 30 6.57 -4.87 -7.52
N ASN A 31 6.26 -4.14 -8.59
CA ASN A 31 7.04 -4.18 -9.81
C ASN A 31 7.27 -2.77 -10.35
N ARG A 32 8.00 -2.66 -11.47
CA ARG A 32 8.35 -1.35 -12.07
C ARG A 32 7.15 -0.51 -12.51
N PHE A 33 5.96 -1.09 -12.59
CA PHE A 33 4.74 -0.41 -13.06
C PHE A 33 3.83 0.02 -11.90
N GLY A 34 3.87 -0.66 -10.76
CA GLY A 34 3.02 -0.33 -9.63
C GLY A 34 3.10 -1.34 -8.49
N VAL A 35 2.04 -1.34 -7.69
CA VAL A 35 1.92 -2.14 -6.47
C VAL A 35 0.66 -2.98 -6.56
N GLU A 36 0.76 -4.28 -6.29
CA GLU A 36 -0.40 -5.14 -6.11
C GLU A 36 -0.78 -5.18 -4.63
N ILE A 37 -2.07 -4.97 -4.36
CA ILE A 37 -2.62 -4.99 -3.01
C ILE A 37 -3.79 -5.98 -2.98
N LYS A 38 -3.75 -6.87 -1.99
CA LYS A 38 -4.86 -7.75 -1.62
C LYS A 38 -5.63 -7.10 -0.47
N TRP A 39 -6.86 -6.70 -0.74
CA TRP A 39 -7.73 -6.04 0.22
C TRP A 39 -8.43 -7.06 1.11
N SER A 40 -8.87 -6.59 2.28
CA SER A 40 -9.55 -7.39 3.31
C SER A 40 -10.91 -7.94 2.86
N ASP A 41 -11.53 -7.32 1.86
CA ASP A 41 -12.76 -7.79 1.20
C ASP A 41 -12.50 -8.92 0.18
N GLY A 42 -11.23 -9.31 -0.01
CA GLY A 42 -10.81 -10.36 -0.96
C GLY A 42 -10.53 -9.83 -2.37
N LEU A 43 -10.76 -8.54 -2.66
CA LEU A 43 -10.41 -7.95 -3.95
C LEU A 43 -8.90 -7.75 -4.07
N THR A 44 -8.42 -7.73 -5.31
CA THR A 44 -7.02 -7.42 -5.62
C THR A 44 -6.98 -6.26 -6.60
N THR A 45 -6.20 -5.22 -6.28
CA THR A 45 -5.98 -4.10 -7.20
C THR A 45 -4.50 -3.92 -7.50
N ARG A 46 -4.21 -3.30 -8.64
CA ARG A 46 -2.86 -2.96 -9.09
C ARG A 46 -2.76 -1.48 -9.44
N PRO A 47 -2.81 -0.58 -8.45
CA PRO A 47 -2.61 0.85 -8.68
C PRO A 47 -1.23 1.11 -9.28
N PHE A 48 -1.22 1.91 -10.35
CA PHE A 48 0.01 2.51 -10.88
C PHE A 48 0.57 3.51 -9.86
N PHE A 49 1.88 3.75 -9.86
CA PHE A 49 2.53 4.68 -8.92
C PHE A 49 1.97 6.11 -8.94
N ASN A 50 1.30 6.53 -10.02
CA ASN A 50 0.61 7.82 -10.06
C ASN A 50 -0.68 7.83 -9.23
N ASP A 51 -1.32 6.67 -9.07
CA ASP A 51 -2.57 6.47 -8.33
C ASP A 51 -2.33 6.01 -6.88
N THR A 52 -1.10 5.66 -6.52
CA THR A 52 -0.76 5.28 -5.13
C THR A 52 -0.93 6.43 -4.15
N LYS A 53 -1.18 7.67 -4.61
CA LYS A 53 -1.48 8.85 -3.78
C LYS A 53 -2.60 8.64 -2.75
N LYS A 54 -3.47 7.66 -3.01
CA LYS A 54 -4.61 7.26 -2.18
C LYS A 54 -4.30 6.07 -1.27
N ILE A 55 -3.04 5.77 -1.01
CA ILE A 55 -2.63 4.60 -0.21
C ILE A 55 -1.74 5.09 0.91
N GLU A 56 -2.10 4.83 2.16
CA GLU A 56 -1.25 5.09 3.31
C GLU A 56 -0.74 3.79 3.92
N LEU A 57 0.50 3.82 4.40
CA LEU A 57 1.05 2.77 5.24
C LEU A 57 0.32 2.82 6.58
N ILE A 58 -0.20 1.67 7.02
CA ILE A 58 -0.66 1.52 8.39
C ILE A 58 0.59 1.12 9.17
N ASP A 59 1.04 2.04 10.01
CA ASP A 59 2.35 2.06 10.64
C ASP A 59 2.92 0.69 11.06
N GLN A 60 4.20 0.48 10.75
CA GLN A 60 5.03 -0.63 11.26
C GLN A 60 5.68 -0.26 12.61
N ASP A 61 5.08 0.68 13.36
CA ASP A 61 5.66 1.34 14.54
C ASP A 61 5.90 0.44 15.76
N ASN A 62 5.93 -0.90 15.60
CA ASN A 62 6.20 -1.82 16.68
C ASN A 62 7.26 -2.89 16.40
N ASN A 63 7.98 -2.90 15.26
CA ASN A 63 8.93 -4.03 15.04
C ASN A 63 10.19 -3.79 14.19
N ARG A 64 10.68 -2.54 14.07
CA ARG A 64 11.99 -2.27 13.42
C ARG A 64 13.10 -1.86 14.41
N LEU A 65 12.95 -2.17 15.70
CA LEU A 65 13.95 -1.94 16.76
C LEU A 65 14.19 -3.18 17.66
N SER A 66 14.31 -4.38 17.08
CA SER A 66 14.86 -5.55 17.79
C SER A 66 15.75 -6.38 16.89
#